data_AF-A0A965M7W8-F1
#
_entry.id   AF-A0A965M7W8-F1
#
_cell.length_a   1.000
_cell.length_b   1.000
_cell.length_c   1.000
_cell.angle_alpha   90.00
_cell.angle_beta   90.00
_cell.angle_gamma   90.00
#
_symmetry.space_group_name_H-M   'P 1'
#
loop_
_entity.id
_entity.type
_entity.pdbx_description
1 polymer ?
#
loop_
_entity_poly.entity_id
_entity_poly.type
_entity_poly.pdbx_seq_one_letter_code
_entity_poly.pdbx_strand_id
1 'polypeptide(L)' 'QLTEKRWALVRAAQGRGEISVRELARSVSRDVKRVHEDVTALANLGIFERTESGGLICPFASMHIDMHLETV' A
#
# COMPACT_ATOMS: atom_id res chain seq x y z
N GLN A 1 -6.66 0.71 -9.38
CA GLN A 1 -6.49 2.18 -9.42
C GLN A 1 -5.69 2.65 -8.22
N LEU A 2 -4.67 3.48 -8.44
CA LEU A 2 -3.90 4.16 -7.41
C LEU A 2 -4.59 5.47 -7.03
N THR A 3 -5.16 5.52 -5.83
CA THR A 3 -5.79 6.73 -5.27
C THR A 3 -4.87 7.37 -4.23
N GLU A 4 -5.12 8.62 -3.87
CA GLU A 4 -4.38 9.30 -2.80
C GLU A 4 -4.39 8.53 -1.48
N LYS A 5 -5.53 7.90 -1.16
CA LYS A 5 -5.69 7.06 0.04
C LYS A 5 -4.80 5.83 0.02
N ARG A 6 -4.62 5.21 -1.16
CA ARG A 6 -3.69 4.08 -1.35
C ARG A 6 -2.24 4.54 -1.30
N TRP A 7 -1.94 5.72 -1.86
CA TRP A 7 -0.63 6.34 -1.74
C TRP A 7 -0.21 6.63 -0.30
N ALA A 8 -1.14 7.05 0.55
CA ALA A 8 -0.88 7.22 1.97
C ALA A 8 -0.44 5.90 2.63
N LEU A 9 -1.02 4.76 2.24
CA LEU A 9 -0.61 3.44 2.74
C LEU A 9 0.80 3.08 2.29
N VAL A 10 1.14 3.30 1.02
CA VAL A 10 2.47 3.00 0.48
C VAL A 10 3.54 3.80 1.23
N ARG A 11 3.34 5.11 1.38
CA ARG A 11 4.27 5.96 2.14
C ARG A 11 4.38 5.56 3.61
N ALA A 12 3.27 5.17 4.22
CA ALA A 12 3.26 4.73 5.62
C ALA A 12 3.98 3.38 5.82
N ALA A 13 3.97 2.49 4.82
CA ALA A 13 4.61 1.18 4.91
C ALA A 13 6.09 1.17 4.47
N GLN A 14 6.50 2.12 3.63
CA GLN A 14 7.84 2.19 3.06
C GLN A 14 8.92 2.23 4.16
N GLY A 15 9.93 1.36 4.03
CA GLY A 15 11.07 1.29 4.94
C GLY A 15 10.79 0.71 6.34
N ARG A 16 9.56 0.28 6.65
CA ARG A 16 9.20 -0.28 7.97
C ARG A 16 9.41 -1.78 8.11
N GLY A 17 9.78 -2.46 7.02
CA GLY A 17 9.77 -3.92 6.98
C GLY A 17 8.35 -4.47 6.99
N GLU A 18 8.17 -5.67 7.53
CA GLU A 18 6.85 -6.30 7.63
C GLU A 18 5.97 -5.59 8.66
N ILE A 19 4.74 -5.24 8.28
CA ILE A 19 3.74 -4.63 9.15
C ILE A 19 2.38 -5.32 8.99
N SER A 20 1.59 -5.33 10.07
CA SER A 20 0.22 -5.84 10.00
C SER A 20 -0.73 -4.80 9.38
N VAL A 21 -1.83 -5.26 8.76
CA VAL A 21 -2.88 -4.38 8.24
C VAL A 21 -3.46 -3.47 9.34
N ARG A 22 -3.56 -3.96 10.59
CA ARG A 22 -4.05 -3.17 11.73
C ARG A 22 -3.08 -2.07 12.13
N GLU A 23 -1.79 -2.37 12.16
CA GLU A 23 -0.76 -1.35 12.43
C GLU A 23 -0.76 -0.28 11.34
N LEU A 24 -0.80 -0.70 10.07
CA LEU A 24 -0.87 0.22 8.95
C LEU A 24 -2.12 1.11 9.04
N ALA A 25 -3.29 0.53 9.34
CA ALA A 25 -4.53 1.29 9.51
C ALA A 25 -4.44 2.33 10.63
N ARG A 26 -3.80 1.99 11.76
CA ARG A 26 -3.53 2.92 12.86
C ARG A 26 -2.60 4.05 12.43
N SER A 27 -1.56 3.74 11.65
CA SER A 27 -0.57 4.74 11.21
C SER A 27 -1.18 5.83 10.31
N VAL A 28 -2.26 5.50 9.60
CA VAL A 28 -2.97 6.45 8.73
C VAL A 28 -4.32 6.91 9.30
N SER A 29 -4.64 6.54 10.54
CA SER A 29 -5.91 6.87 11.21
C SER A 29 -7.16 6.50 10.39
N ARG A 30 -7.17 5.30 9.79
CA ARG A 30 -8.29 4.80 8.97
C ARG A 30 -8.87 3.50 9.52
N ASP A 31 -10.12 3.26 9.16
CA ASP A 31 -10.81 1.99 9.44
C ASP A 31 -10.06 0.79 8.82
N VAL A 32 -9.88 -0.26 9.62
CA VAL A 32 -9.09 -1.46 9.27
C VAL A 32 -9.68 -2.19 8.08
N LYS A 33 -11.01 -2.29 7.97
CA LYS A 33 -11.66 -3.01 6.87
C LYS A 33 -11.37 -2.31 5.54
N ARG A 34 -11.51 -0.99 5.49
CA ARG A 34 -11.18 -0.19 4.30
C ARG A 34 -9.70 -0.27 3.94
N VAL A 35 -8.81 -0.30 4.93
CA VAL A 35 -7.37 -0.46 4.69
C VAL A 35 -7.05 -1.86 4.17
N HIS A 36 -7.73 -2.90 4.64
CA HIS A 36 -7.57 -4.25 4.13
C HIS A 36 -7.91 -4.35 2.63
N GLU A 37 -9.03 -3.75 2.21
CA GLU A 37 -9.44 -3.70 0.80
C GLU A 37 -8.41 -2.95 -0.06
N ASP A 38 -7.90 -1.82 0.44
CA ASP A 38 -6.84 -1.05 -0.24
C ASP A 38 -5.52 -1.83 -0.33
N VAL A 39 -5.10 -2.52 0.74
CA VAL A 39 -3.91 -3.37 0.74
C VAL A 39 -4.05 -4.51 -0.26
N THR A 40 -5.21 -5.16 -0.33
CA THR A 40 -5.46 -6.20 -1.34
C THR A 40 -5.34 -5.64 -2.75
N ALA A 41 -5.90 -4.46 -3.02
CA ALA A 41 -5.76 -3.82 -4.32
C ALA A 41 -4.30 -3.45 -4.65
N LEU A 42 -3.53 -2.98 -3.67
CA LEU A 42 -2.10 -2.68 -3.85
C LEU A 42 -1.25 -3.94 -4.03
N ALA A 43 -1.59 -5.04 -3.35
CA ALA A 43 -0.93 -6.32 -3.52
C ALA A 43 -1.19 -6.92 -4.91
N ASN A 44 -2.42 -6.81 -5.41
CA ASN A 44 -2.75 -7.22 -6.79
C ASN A 44 -2.01 -6.40 -7.86
N LEU A 45 -1.56 -5.18 -7.52
CA LEU A 45 -0.71 -4.35 -8.38
C LEU A 45 0.79 -4.62 -8.19
N GLY A 46 1.17 -5.53 -7.29
CA GLY A 46 2.57 -5.83 -6.94
C GLY A 46 3.27 -4.74 -6.12
N ILE A 47 2.52 -3.76 -5.60
CA ILE A 47 3.09 -2.66 -4.80
C ILE A 47 3.36 -3.12 -3.36
N PHE A 48 2.52 -4.02 -2.85
CA PHE A 48 2.74 -4.69 -1.57
C PHE A 48 2.87 -6.19 -1.80
N GLU A 49 3.67 -6.83 -0.96
CA GLU A 49 3.78 -8.28 -0.89
C GLU A 49 3.18 -8.76 0.43
N ARG A 50 2.43 -9.86 0.38
CA ARG A 50 1.94 -10.55 1.57
C ARG A 50 3.05 -11.46 2.08
N THR A 51 3.29 -11.43 3.38
CA THR A 51 4.25 -12.33 4.03
C THR A 51 3.55 -13.61 4.48
N GLU A 52 4.32 -14.67 4.72
CA GLU A 52 3.80 -15.95 5.22
C GLU A 52 3.18 -15.84 6.62
N SER A 53 3.67 -14.90 7.44
CA SER A 53 3.15 -14.53 8.76
C SER A 53 1.83 -13.75 8.71
N GLY A 54 1.31 -13.44 7.52
CA GLY A 54 0.04 -12.73 7.34
C GLY A 54 0.14 -11.20 7.42
N GLY A 55 1.36 -10.67 7.49
CA GLY A 55 1.67 -9.25 7.36
C GLY A 55 1.71 -8.79 5.90
N LEU A 56 2.26 -7.59 5.71
CA LEU A 56 2.60 -7.05 4.40
C LEU A 56 3.93 -6.30 4.46
N ILE A 57 4.62 -6.24 3.34
CA ILE A 57 5.81 -5.42 3.15
C ILE A 57 5.69 -4.58 1.89
N CYS A 58 6.25 -3.36 1.91
CA CYS A 58 6.55 -2.61 0.71
C CYS A 58 7.99 -2.93 0.31
N PRO A 59 8.22 -3.73 -0.76
CA PRO A 59 9.56 -4.23 -1.09
C PRO A 59 10.44 -3.15 -1.75
N PHE A 60 9.88 -1.97 -2.04
CA PHE A 60 10.56 -0.91 -2.77
C PHE A 60 11.12 0.16 -1.83
N ALA A 61 12.42 0.40 -1.92
CA ALA A 61 13.08 1.51 -1.23
C ALA A 61 12.73 2.88 -1.86
N SER A 62 12.48 2.91 -3.17
CA SER A 62 12.05 4.09 -3.91
C SER A 62 11.05 3.70 -4.99
N MET A 63 10.02 4.52 -5.20
CA MET A 63 9.00 4.31 -6.23
C MET A 63 8.82 5.61 -7.02
N HIS A 64 9.04 5.52 -8.33
CA HIS A 64 8.77 6.60 -9.27
C HIS A 64 7.64 6.16 -10.18
N ILE A 65 6.68 7.03 -10.42
CA ILE A 65 5.53 6.74 -11.28
C ILE A 65 5.33 7.88 -12.23
N ASP A 66 5.45 7.53 -13.51
CA ASP A 66 5.05 8.37 -14.61
C ASP A 66 3.61 8.06 -14.99
N MET A 67 2.80 9.11 -15.05
CA MET A 67 1.45 9.04 -15.58
C MET A 67 1.38 9.94 -16.81
N HIS A 68 1.36 9.31 -17.98
CA HIS A 68 1.14 9.99 -19.25
C HIS A 68 -0.31 9.81 -19.65
N LEU A 69 -1.01 10.92 -19.89
CA LEU A 69 -2.39 10.93 -20.34
C LEU A 69 -2.44 11.67 -21.67
N GLU A 70 -2.88 10.98 -22.72
CA GLU A 70 -3.15 11.57 -24.02
C GLU A 70 -4.64 11.54 -24.27
N THR A 71 -5.19 12.66 -24.72
CA THR A 71 -6.49 12.69 -25.37
C THR A 71 -6.33 12.23 -26.81
N VAL A 72 -7.23 11.34 -27.23
CA VAL A 72 -7.41 10.99 -28.65
C VAL A 72 -7.89 12.21 -29.43
#